data_AF-A0A0W0TKI4-F1
#
_entry.id   AF-A0A0W0TKI4-F1
#
_cell.length_a   1.000
_cell.length_b   1.000
_cell.length_c   1.000
_cell.angle_alpha   90.00
_cell.angle_beta   90.00
_cell.angle_gamma   90.00
#
_symmetry.space_group_name_H-M   'P 1'
#
loop_
_entity.id
_entity.type
_entity.pdbx_description
1 polymer ?
#
loop_
_entity_poly.entity_id
_entity_poly.type
_entity_poly.pdbx_seq_one_letter_code
_entity_poly.pdbx_strand_id
1 'polypeptide(L)'
;MVVSDDTPAQMHAILHRMEDTIKNKIPERTEREWHDKFVKHELARYAHMDRHNHNGYIPDYTQPLIHFMSIYNVPYTKGEDVVDYSLRVAQGNRGYAIRVDEFKKESLHQEQSDFYSKSHNLAKEALNDIKQLIETSDWQVGRWGSRSKIEVNGKMKPVPNHLHAIYKKCLEAENGGNPAQLTQDIHDIAAKALEPKSRLFERFRERYQSTLDVYTVIERDTRNLLKP
;
A
#
# COMPACT_ATOMS: atom_id res chain seq x y z
N MET A 1 28.50 -3.70 -21.68
CA MET A 1 27.26 -3.16 -21.08
C MET A 1 27.02 -3.95 -19.81
N VAL A 2 27.09 -3.28 -18.67
CA VAL A 2 26.95 -3.88 -17.34
C VAL A 2 25.49 -4.25 -17.16
N VAL A 3 25.21 -5.55 -17.07
CA VAL A 3 23.90 -6.06 -16.63
C VAL A 3 23.91 -5.90 -15.11
N SER A 4 23.07 -5.02 -14.56
CA SER A 4 23.01 -4.84 -13.10
C SER A 4 22.35 -6.05 -12.47
N ASP A 5 23.10 -6.73 -11.59
CA ASP A 5 22.64 -7.81 -10.70
C ASP A 5 21.64 -7.34 -9.61
N ASP A 6 21.14 -6.11 -9.68
CA ASP A 6 20.36 -5.46 -8.62
C ASP A 6 18.84 -5.68 -8.69
N THR A 7 18.32 -6.23 -9.79
CA THR A 7 16.86 -6.40 -9.99
C THR A 7 16.21 -7.30 -8.92
N PRO A 8 16.79 -8.45 -8.52
CA PRO A 8 16.24 -9.26 -7.44
C PRO A 8 16.28 -8.56 -6.08
N ALA A 9 17.26 -7.67 -5.85
CA ALA A 9 17.40 -6.92 -4.61
C ALA A 9 16.36 -5.79 -4.48
N GLN A 10 16.04 -5.12 -5.60
CA GLN A 10 15.01 -4.08 -5.64
C GLN A 10 13.61 -4.65 -5.39
N MET A 11 13.26 -5.78 -6.04
CA MET A 11 12.00 -6.51 -5.76
C MET A 11 11.86 -6.89 -4.30
N HIS A 12 12.93 -7.43 -3.69
CA HIS A 12 12.93 -7.79 -2.27
C HIS A 12 12.69 -6.60 -1.33
N ALA A 13 13.20 -5.42 -1.68
CA ALA A 13 13.00 -4.22 -0.89
C ALA A 13 11.53 -3.72 -0.92
N ILE A 14 10.84 -3.83 -2.06
CA ILE A 14 9.43 -3.45 -2.19
C ILE A 14 8.54 -4.40 -1.39
N LEU A 15 8.81 -5.70 -1.44
CA LEU A 15 8.08 -6.70 -0.66
C LEU A 15 8.24 -6.49 0.85
N HIS A 16 9.44 -6.11 1.30
CA HIS A 16 9.66 -5.76 2.71
C HIS A 16 8.81 -4.54 3.12
N ARG A 17 8.77 -3.50 2.30
CA ARG A 17 7.94 -2.29 2.55
C ARG A 17 6.45 -2.60 2.54
N MET A 18 6.01 -3.55 1.73
CA MET A 18 4.63 -4.02 1.71
C MET A 18 4.27 -4.85 2.93
N GLU A 19 5.12 -5.77 3.37
CA GLU A 19 4.90 -6.49 4.62
C GLU A 19 4.80 -5.54 5.81
N ASP A 20 5.65 -4.52 5.87
CA ASP A 20 5.59 -3.49 6.91
C ASP A 20 4.29 -2.68 6.79
N THR A 21 3.82 -2.41 5.57
CA THR A 21 2.54 -1.71 5.35
C THR A 21 1.39 -2.57 5.84
N ILE A 22 1.31 -3.85 5.46
CA ILE A 22 0.25 -4.81 5.84
C ILE A 22 0.25 -5.09 7.35
N LYS A 23 1.43 -5.24 7.97
CA LYS A 23 1.57 -5.44 9.43
C LYS A 23 1.11 -4.20 10.22
N ASN A 24 1.25 -3.01 9.66
CA ASN A 24 0.76 -1.76 10.23
C ASN A 24 -0.74 -1.59 9.96
N LYS A 25 -1.57 -2.45 10.57
CA LYS A 25 -3.01 -2.18 10.71
C LYS A 25 -3.22 -0.80 11.35
N ILE A 26 -4.34 -0.16 11.05
CA ILE A 26 -4.76 1.08 11.73
C ILE A 26 -4.72 0.80 13.24
N PRO A 27 -3.84 1.46 14.01
CA PRO A 27 -3.64 1.11 15.42
C PRO A 27 -4.92 1.39 16.19
N GLU A 28 -5.30 0.46 17.06
CA GLU A 28 -6.36 0.69 18.05
C GLU A 28 -5.90 1.82 18.98
N ARG A 29 -6.76 2.83 19.13
CA ARG A 29 -6.50 4.00 19.97
C ARG A 29 -7.46 4.01 21.14
N THR A 30 -6.92 4.33 22.30
CA THR A 30 -7.70 4.64 23.50
C THR A 30 -8.54 5.90 23.28
N GLU A 31 -9.58 6.08 24.09
CA GLU A 31 -10.39 7.29 24.08
C GLU A 31 -9.53 8.56 24.27
N ARG A 32 -8.56 8.53 25.20
CA ARG A 32 -7.65 9.67 25.41
C ARG A 32 -6.83 10.00 24.17
N GLU A 33 -6.31 9.00 23.47
CA GLU A 33 -5.53 9.22 22.25
C GLU A 33 -6.38 9.82 21.12
N TRP A 34 -7.65 9.45 21.01
CA TRP A 34 -8.58 10.08 20.06
C TRP A 34 -8.82 11.55 20.41
N HIS A 35 -9.01 11.85 21.69
CA HIS A 35 -9.18 13.21 22.16
C HIS A 35 -7.91 14.06 21.99
N ASP A 36 -6.73 13.49 22.22
CA ASP A 36 -5.45 14.15 21.95
C ASP A 36 -5.32 14.51 20.46
N LYS A 37 -5.66 13.56 19.57
CA LYS A 37 -5.70 13.79 18.12
C LYS A 37 -6.70 14.88 17.73
N PHE A 38 -7.89 14.86 18.31
CA PHE A 38 -8.93 15.85 18.08
C PHE A 38 -8.49 17.24 18.53
N VAL A 39 -7.93 17.36 19.73
CA VAL A 39 -7.37 18.60 20.28
C VAL A 39 -6.27 19.15 19.37
N LYS A 40 -5.32 18.31 18.95
CA LYS A 40 -4.26 18.71 18.01
C LYS A 40 -4.82 19.17 16.66
N HIS A 41 -5.85 18.48 16.14
CA HIS A 41 -6.53 18.86 14.92
C HIS A 41 -7.20 20.24 15.03
N GLU A 42 -7.96 20.48 16.10
CA GLU A 42 -8.62 21.77 16.33
C GLU A 42 -7.60 22.90 16.56
N LEU A 43 -6.52 22.66 17.32
CA LEU A 43 -5.43 23.63 17.48
C LEU A 43 -4.79 23.98 16.13
N ALA A 44 -4.53 22.99 15.27
CA ALA A 44 -4.01 23.22 13.93
C ALA A 44 -5.00 24.01 13.05
N ARG A 45 -6.30 23.77 13.20
CA ARG A 45 -7.37 24.52 12.51
C ARG A 45 -7.37 26.00 12.93
N TYR A 46 -7.26 26.28 14.23
CA TYR A 46 -7.11 27.64 14.74
C TYR A 46 -5.84 28.31 14.21
N ALA A 47 -4.71 27.59 14.19
CA ALA A 47 -3.46 28.08 13.63
C ALA A 47 -3.56 28.42 12.14
N HIS A 48 -4.29 27.63 11.36
CA HIS A 48 -4.50 27.90 9.94
C HIS A 48 -5.37 29.15 9.71
N MET A 49 -6.44 29.32 10.51
CA MET A 49 -7.30 30.51 10.40
C MET A 49 -6.53 31.81 10.67
N ASP A 50 -5.56 31.77 11.59
CA ASP A 50 -4.78 32.96 11.96
C ASP A 50 -3.55 33.19 11.08
N ARG A 51 -3.02 32.20 10.35
CA ARG A 51 -1.95 32.42 9.35
C ARG A 51 -2.34 33.39 8.22
N HIS A 52 -3.63 33.63 8.03
CA HIS A 52 -4.12 34.69 7.13
C HIS A 52 -4.11 36.08 7.77
N ASN A 53 -3.85 36.19 9.08
CA ASN A 53 -3.58 37.40 9.84
C ASN A 53 -2.07 37.55 10.04
N HIS A 54 -1.45 38.45 9.26
CA HIS A 54 -0.01 38.66 9.28
C HIS A 54 0.45 39.30 10.59
N ASN A 55 1.09 38.54 11.48
CA ASN A 55 2.11 39.03 12.42
C ASN A 55 2.89 37.80 12.95
N GLY A 56 4.22 37.80 12.82
CA GLY A 56 5.13 36.66 13.07
C GLY A 56 5.24 36.15 14.52
N TYR A 57 4.16 36.17 15.28
CA TYR A 57 4.00 35.50 16.56
C TYR A 57 3.43 34.09 16.33
N ILE A 58 3.82 33.09 17.13
CA ILE A 58 3.15 31.79 17.17
C ILE A 58 2.18 31.85 18.37
N PRO A 59 0.87 32.07 18.15
CA PRO A 59 -0.08 32.14 19.25
C PRO A 59 -0.23 30.79 19.95
N ASP A 60 -0.41 30.84 21.27
CA ASP A 60 -0.88 29.70 22.03
C ASP A 60 -2.40 29.56 21.82
N TYR A 61 -2.79 28.66 20.91
CA TYR A 61 -4.19 28.41 20.56
C TYR A 61 -4.97 27.59 21.61
N THR A 62 -4.32 27.23 22.72
CA THR A 62 -4.92 26.48 23.82
C THR A 62 -6.08 27.26 24.46
N GLN A 63 -5.94 28.57 24.66
CA GLN A 63 -6.98 29.41 25.27
C GLN A 63 -8.25 29.54 24.39
N PRO A 64 -8.15 29.84 23.08
CA PRO A 64 -9.29 29.77 22.17
C PRO A 64 -9.99 28.40 22.17
N LEU A 65 -9.23 27.31 22.20
CA LEU A 65 -9.80 25.96 22.24
C LEU A 65 -10.53 25.68 23.56
N ILE A 66 -9.95 26.06 24.70
CA ILE A 66 -10.62 25.97 26.01
C ILE A 66 -11.93 26.77 26.01
N HIS A 67 -11.90 28.00 25.47
CA HIS A 67 -13.11 28.82 25.36
C HIS A 67 -14.18 28.16 24.49
N PHE A 68 -13.78 27.63 23.33
CA PHE A 68 -14.68 26.85 22.47
C PHE A 68 -15.30 25.66 23.21
N MET A 69 -14.52 24.87 23.94
CA MET A 69 -15.05 23.73 24.69
C MET A 69 -15.98 24.17 25.83
N SER A 70 -15.74 25.34 26.43
CA SER A 70 -16.56 25.85 27.53
C SER A 70 -18.00 26.19 27.13
N ILE A 71 -18.28 26.44 25.84
CA ILE A 71 -19.65 26.70 25.34
C ILE A 71 -20.58 25.50 25.53
N TYR A 72 -20.02 24.30 25.78
CA TYR A 72 -20.75 23.07 26.03
C TYR A 72 -21.16 22.89 27.50
N ASN A 73 -21.09 23.95 28.31
CA ASN A 73 -21.51 24.01 29.72
C ASN A 73 -20.74 23.08 30.66
N VAL A 74 -19.51 22.72 30.32
CA VAL A 74 -18.59 22.01 31.22
C VAL A 74 -17.45 22.97 31.58
N PRO A 75 -17.31 23.39 32.85
CA PRO A 75 -16.31 24.39 33.24
C PRO A 75 -14.90 23.81 33.16
N TYR A 76 -13.95 24.60 32.66
CA TYR A 76 -12.53 24.27 32.67
C TYR A 76 -11.93 24.45 34.07
N THR A 77 -11.12 23.48 34.52
CA THR A 77 -10.36 23.63 35.76
C THR A 77 -8.98 24.20 35.44
N LYS A 78 -8.59 25.32 36.06
CA LYS A 78 -7.28 25.94 35.78
C LYS A 78 -6.13 24.95 36.03
N GLY A 79 -5.31 24.72 35.01
CA GLY A 79 -4.19 23.78 35.07
C GLY A 79 -4.55 22.34 34.70
N GLU A 80 -5.81 22.06 34.36
CA GLU A 80 -6.24 20.79 33.77
C GLU A 80 -5.64 20.61 32.37
N ASP A 81 -5.21 19.39 32.07
CA ASP A 81 -4.77 19.02 30.74
C ASP A 81 -5.92 19.16 29.73
N VAL A 82 -5.64 19.74 28.57
CA VAL A 82 -6.70 20.07 27.60
C VAL A 82 -7.32 18.83 26.97
N VAL A 83 -6.58 17.72 26.90
CA VAL A 83 -7.13 16.43 26.45
C VAL A 83 -8.07 15.86 27.50
N ASP A 84 -7.71 15.93 28.78
CA ASP A 84 -8.61 15.56 29.88
C ASP A 84 -9.86 16.42 29.93
N TYR A 85 -9.72 17.73 29.72
CA TYR A 85 -10.87 18.62 29.64
C TYR A 85 -11.78 18.24 28.47
N SER A 86 -11.21 17.97 27.29
CA SER A 86 -11.94 17.50 26.11
C SER A 86 -12.72 16.21 26.38
N LEU A 87 -12.09 15.22 27.03
CA LEU A 87 -12.75 13.97 27.45
C LEU A 87 -13.95 14.25 28.36
N ARG A 88 -13.75 15.10 29.36
CA ARG A 88 -14.78 15.44 30.35
C ARG A 88 -15.93 16.22 29.72
N VAL A 89 -15.64 17.08 28.74
CA VAL A 89 -16.67 17.79 27.94
C VAL A 89 -17.50 16.79 27.13
N ALA A 90 -16.88 15.79 26.50
CA ALA A 90 -17.62 14.74 25.78
C ALA A 90 -18.50 13.90 26.70
N GLN A 91 -18.03 13.58 27.91
CA GLN A 91 -18.83 12.86 28.90
C GLN A 91 -20.03 13.69 29.41
N GLY A 92 -19.85 15.01 29.55
CA GLY A 92 -20.87 15.92 30.05
C GLY A 92 -21.81 16.50 28.99
N ASN A 93 -21.45 16.43 27.70
CA ASN A 93 -22.21 17.06 26.63
C ASN A 93 -22.27 16.21 25.35
N ARG A 94 -23.50 15.79 25.02
CA ARG A 94 -23.79 14.97 23.82
C ARG A 94 -23.40 15.66 22.50
N GLY A 95 -23.59 16.98 22.39
CA GLY A 95 -23.26 17.71 21.17
C GLY A 95 -21.75 17.74 20.90
N TYR A 96 -20.95 17.89 21.95
CA TYR A 96 -19.49 17.78 21.83
C TYR A 96 -19.06 16.35 21.53
N ALA A 97 -19.65 15.35 22.21
CA ALA A 97 -19.35 13.94 21.96
C ALA A 97 -19.59 13.55 20.49
N ILE A 98 -20.71 13.96 19.90
CA ILE A 98 -21.02 13.72 18.48
C ILE A 98 -19.92 14.28 17.57
N ARG A 99 -19.44 15.49 17.85
CA ARG A 99 -18.37 16.12 17.05
C ARG A 99 -17.06 15.34 17.11
N VAL A 100 -16.69 14.85 18.30
CA VAL A 100 -15.50 14.00 18.44
C VAL A 100 -15.70 12.68 17.70
N ASP A 101 -16.88 12.07 17.76
CA ASP A 101 -17.19 10.84 17.04
C ASP A 101 -17.19 11.02 15.52
N GLU A 102 -17.65 12.16 15.01
CA GLU A 102 -17.54 12.54 13.60
C GLU A 102 -16.08 12.64 13.17
N PHE A 103 -15.26 13.35 13.95
CA PHE A 103 -13.82 13.43 13.71
C PHE A 103 -13.13 12.04 13.73
N LYS A 104 -13.51 11.16 14.68
CA LYS A 104 -13.00 9.78 14.74
C LYS A 104 -13.31 9.03 13.44
N LYS A 105 -14.55 9.10 12.95
CA LYS A 105 -14.98 8.45 11.70
C LYS A 105 -14.23 8.99 10.49
N GLU A 106 -14.12 10.30 10.37
CA GLU A 106 -13.40 10.94 9.27
C GLU A 106 -11.91 10.59 9.28
N SER A 107 -11.28 10.61 10.46
CA SER A 107 -9.87 10.25 10.63
C SER A 107 -9.62 8.79 10.26
N LEU A 108 -10.49 7.87 10.68
CA LEU A 108 -10.40 6.46 10.33
C LEU A 108 -10.56 6.24 8.81
N HIS A 109 -11.53 6.91 8.20
CA HIS A 109 -11.75 6.83 6.77
C HIS A 109 -10.54 7.35 5.98
N GLN A 110 -9.95 8.48 6.41
CA GLN A 110 -8.75 9.03 5.78
C GLN A 110 -7.55 8.10 5.94
N GLU A 111 -7.29 7.59 7.15
CA GLU A 111 -6.20 6.64 7.42
C GLU A 111 -6.35 5.36 6.59
N GLN A 112 -7.58 4.87 6.45
CA GLN A 112 -7.88 3.71 5.63
C GLN A 112 -7.69 3.99 4.13
N SER A 113 -8.12 5.15 3.65
CA SER A 113 -7.87 5.59 2.27
C SER A 113 -6.37 5.72 1.96
N ASP A 114 -5.62 6.35 2.85
CA ASP A 114 -4.17 6.52 2.72
C ASP A 114 -3.45 5.17 2.73
N PHE A 115 -3.89 4.25 3.58
CA PHE A 115 -3.41 2.87 3.62
C PHE A 115 -3.67 2.14 2.29
N TYR A 116 -4.90 2.20 1.77
CA TYR A 116 -5.24 1.56 0.49
C TYR A 116 -4.46 2.17 -0.67
N SER A 117 -4.31 3.49 -0.70
CA SER A 117 -3.53 4.20 -1.72
C SER A 117 -2.06 3.77 -1.71
N LYS A 118 -1.43 3.72 -0.52
CA LYS A 118 -0.05 3.23 -0.38
C LYS A 118 0.09 1.77 -0.84
N SER A 119 -0.79 0.90 -0.37
CA SER A 119 -0.78 -0.52 -0.73
C SER A 119 -0.97 -0.72 -2.24
N HIS A 120 -1.87 0.05 -2.85
CA HIS A 120 -2.14 0.03 -4.29
C HIS A 120 -0.93 0.49 -5.10
N ASN A 121 -0.23 1.53 -4.66
CA ASN A 121 0.99 2.00 -5.32
C ASN A 121 2.11 0.97 -5.22
N LEU A 122 2.32 0.37 -4.04
CA LEU A 122 3.33 -0.67 -3.87
C LEU A 122 3.04 -1.91 -4.73
N ALA A 123 1.76 -2.31 -4.86
CA ALA A 123 1.36 -3.38 -5.77
C ALA A 123 1.69 -3.04 -7.23
N LYS A 124 1.46 -1.79 -7.67
CA LYS A 124 1.87 -1.34 -9.01
C LYS A 124 3.38 -1.41 -9.22
N GLU A 125 4.15 -0.97 -8.23
CA GLU A 125 5.62 -1.03 -8.29
C GLU A 125 6.09 -2.49 -8.40
N ALA A 126 5.55 -3.41 -7.59
CA ALA A 126 5.89 -4.82 -7.67
C ALA A 126 5.53 -5.45 -9.02
N LEU A 127 4.40 -5.07 -9.63
CA LEU A 127 4.02 -5.52 -10.97
C LEU A 127 4.96 -4.97 -12.05
N ASN A 128 5.43 -3.73 -11.91
CA ASN A 128 6.46 -3.16 -12.79
C ASN A 128 7.79 -3.90 -12.65
N ASP A 129 8.18 -4.30 -11.44
CA ASP A 129 9.40 -5.08 -11.26
C ASP A 129 9.30 -6.48 -11.87
N ILE A 130 8.13 -7.14 -11.74
CA ILE A 130 7.86 -8.42 -12.43
C ILE A 130 7.97 -8.25 -13.95
N LYS A 131 7.42 -7.16 -14.50
CA LYS A 131 7.56 -6.83 -15.91
C LYS A 131 9.03 -6.69 -16.30
N GLN A 132 9.82 -5.90 -15.55
CA GLN A 132 11.24 -5.71 -15.82
C GLN A 132 12.04 -7.00 -15.70
N LEU A 133 11.74 -7.85 -14.71
CA LEU A 133 12.31 -9.20 -14.59
C LEU A 133 12.05 -10.00 -15.86
N ILE A 134 10.85 -9.91 -16.44
CA ILE A 134 10.50 -10.63 -17.67
C ILE A 134 11.25 -10.07 -18.90
N GLU A 135 11.36 -8.75 -19.00
CA GLU A 135 12.04 -8.06 -20.09
C GLU A 135 13.54 -8.32 -20.10
N THR A 136 14.16 -8.41 -18.92
CA THR A 136 15.61 -8.57 -18.75
C THR A 136 16.05 -10.04 -18.76
N SER A 137 15.22 -10.97 -18.29
CA SER A 137 15.55 -12.41 -18.24
C SER A 137 15.79 -13.01 -19.63
N ASP A 138 16.82 -13.84 -19.78
CA ASP A 138 17.09 -14.55 -21.03
C ASP A 138 16.27 -15.84 -21.14
N TRP A 139 15.46 -15.91 -22.20
CA TRP A 139 14.50 -16.99 -22.39
C TRP A 139 15.00 -18.04 -23.35
N GLN A 140 15.17 -19.24 -22.83
CA GLN A 140 15.38 -20.42 -23.66
C GLN A 140 14.01 -20.99 -24.05
N VAL A 141 13.53 -20.59 -25.23
CA VAL A 141 12.30 -21.15 -25.81
C VAL A 141 12.62 -22.46 -26.53
N GLY A 142 12.03 -23.58 -26.07
CA GLY A 142 12.23 -24.89 -26.70
C GLY A 142 11.86 -24.92 -28.18
N ARG A 143 12.44 -25.84 -28.96
CA ARG A 143 12.15 -26.00 -30.41
C ARG A 143 10.66 -26.20 -30.70
N TRP A 144 9.94 -26.84 -29.78
CA TRP A 144 8.51 -27.16 -29.87
C TRP A 144 7.64 -26.35 -28.90
N GLY A 145 8.24 -25.39 -28.19
CA GLY A 145 7.54 -24.49 -27.28
C GLY A 145 6.83 -23.38 -28.04
N SER A 146 5.66 -22.97 -27.55
CA SER A 146 4.96 -21.81 -28.08
C SER A 146 5.80 -20.55 -27.85
N ARG A 147 6.07 -19.82 -28.95
CA ARG A 147 6.96 -18.66 -29.00
C ARG A 147 6.13 -17.39 -29.03
N SER A 148 5.45 -17.09 -27.92
CA SER A 148 4.95 -15.74 -27.74
C SER A 148 6.11 -14.74 -27.79
N LYS A 149 5.82 -13.51 -28.21
CA LYS A 149 6.82 -12.45 -28.29
C LYS A 149 6.33 -11.25 -27.51
N ILE A 150 7.26 -10.59 -26.83
CA ILE A 150 7.06 -9.29 -26.20
C ILE A 150 7.94 -8.27 -26.91
N GLU A 151 7.56 -7.02 -26.89
CA GLU A 151 8.39 -5.93 -27.41
C GLU A 151 9.19 -5.32 -26.26
N VAL A 152 10.52 -5.32 -26.38
CA VAL A 152 11.44 -4.70 -25.40
C VAL A 152 12.34 -3.74 -26.17
N ASN A 153 12.28 -2.45 -25.86
CA ASN A 153 13.07 -1.41 -26.53
C ASN A 153 12.99 -1.48 -28.08
N GLY A 154 11.77 -1.68 -28.61
CA GLY A 154 11.53 -1.77 -30.06
C GLY A 154 11.92 -3.09 -30.71
N LYS A 155 12.35 -4.09 -29.93
CA LYS A 155 12.77 -5.41 -30.44
C LYS A 155 11.84 -6.52 -29.92
N MET A 156 11.41 -7.40 -30.82
CA MET A 156 10.58 -8.54 -30.45
C MET A 156 11.44 -9.66 -29.81
N LYS A 157 11.24 -9.89 -28.51
CA LYS A 157 11.92 -10.93 -27.73
C LYS A 157 10.99 -12.14 -27.54
N PRO A 158 11.42 -13.38 -27.86
CA PRO A 158 10.61 -14.58 -27.64
C PRO A 158 10.56 -14.92 -26.14
N VAL A 159 9.39 -15.34 -25.66
CA VAL A 159 9.16 -15.71 -24.26
C VAL A 159 8.24 -16.94 -24.15
N PRO A 160 8.29 -17.71 -23.06
CA PRO A 160 7.29 -18.73 -22.77
C PRO A 160 5.87 -18.14 -22.59
N ASN A 161 4.83 -18.88 -23.00
CA ASN A 161 3.45 -18.38 -22.97
C ASN A 161 2.94 -17.92 -21.61
N HIS A 162 3.29 -18.64 -20.52
CA HIS A 162 2.83 -18.22 -19.20
C HIS A 162 3.45 -16.88 -18.81
N LEU A 163 4.72 -16.64 -19.16
CA LEU A 163 5.38 -15.35 -18.93
C LEU A 163 4.82 -14.26 -19.83
N HIS A 164 4.44 -14.57 -21.05
CA HIS A 164 3.68 -13.63 -21.89
C HIS A 164 2.33 -13.28 -21.26
N ALA A 165 1.62 -14.23 -20.64
CA ALA A 165 0.38 -13.96 -19.93
C ALA A 165 0.61 -13.07 -18.69
N ILE A 166 1.64 -13.36 -17.89
CA ILE A 166 2.05 -12.52 -16.75
C ILE A 166 2.43 -11.11 -17.24
N TYR A 167 3.23 -11.01 -18.31
CA TYR A 167 3.63 -9.73 -18.90
C TYR A 167 2.42 -8.90 -19.34
N LYS A 168 1.42 -9.51 -19.99
CA LYS A 168 0.18 -8.83 -20.35
C LYS A 168 -0.59 -8.31 -19.12
N LYS A 169 -0.58 -9.06 -18.02
CA LYS A 169 -1.21 -8.64 -16.76
C LYS A 169 -0.47 -7.46 -16.12
N CYS A 170 0.86 -7.42 -16.25
CA CYS A 170 1.65 -6.26 -15.83
C CYS A 170 1.31 -5.02 -16.66
N LEU A 171 1.18 -5.17 -17.99
CA LEU A 171 0.71 -4.07 -18.87
C LEU A 171 -0.72 -3.63 -18.54
N GLU A 172 -1.61 -4.54 -18.16
CA GLU A 172 -2.97 -4.21 -17.74
C GLU A 172 -2.97 -3.30 -16.50
N ALA A 173 -2.04 -3.50 -15.56
CA ALA A 173 -1.88 -2.65 -14.38
C ALA A 173 -1.41 -1.23 -14.72
N GLU A 174 -0.51 -1.09 -15.71
CA GLU A 174 -0.06 0.22 -16.22
C GLU A 174 -1.20 1.00 -16.88
N ASN A 175 -2.16 0.29 -17.50
CA ASN A 175 -3.30 0.87 -18.20
C ASN A 175 -4.55 1.05 -17.30
N GLY A 176 -4.37 1.03 -15.97
CA GLY A 176 -5.44 1.33 -15.00
C GLY A 176 -6.23 0.11 -14.51
N GLY A 177 -5.79 -1.11 -14.81
CA GLY A 177 -6.35 -2.32 -14.21
C GLY A 177 -6.12 -2.38 -12.69
N ASN A 178 -6.94 -3.15 -11.97
CA ASN A 178 -6.85 -3.30 -10.52
C ASN A 178 -5.60 -4.13 -10.12
N PRO A 179 -4.56 -3.53 -9.51
CA PRO A 179 -3.31 -4.21 -9.19
C PRO A 179 -3.47 -5.39 -8.24
N ALA A 180 -4.43 -5.34 -7.30
CA ALA A 180 -4.65 -6.43 -6.35
C ALA A 180 -5.18 -7.68 -7.07
N GLN A 181 -6.17 -7.50 -7.95
CA GLN A 181 -6.69 -8.60 -8.77
C GLN A 181 -5.62 -9.15 -9.73
N LEU A 182 -4.86 -8.26 -10.37
CA LEU A 182 -3.82 -8.66 -11.32
C LEU A 182 -2.67 -9.41 -10.63
N THR A 183 -2.35 -9.02 -9.39
CA THR A 183 -1.39 -9.76 -8.56
C THR A 183 -1.86 -11.19 -8.30
N GLN A 184 -3.14 -11.39 -7.98
CA GLN A 184 -3.71 -12.73 -7.82
C GLN A 184 -3.65 -13.54 -9.12
N ASP A 185 -4.06 -12.94 -10.25
CA ASP A 185 -4.00 -13.61 -11.56
C ASP A 185 -2.58 -14.06 -11.91
N ILE A 186 -1.58 -13.21 -11.62
CA ILE A 186 -0.16 -13.51 -11.86
C ILE A 186 0.33 -14.63 -10.95
N HIS A 187 -0.05 -14.59 -9.66
CA HIS A 187 0.26 -15.65 -8.71
C HIS A 187 -0.22 -17.00 -9.21
N ASP A 188 -1.48 -17.09 -9.62
CA ASP A 188 -2.09 -18.34 -10.07
C ASP A 188 -1.40 -18.89 -11.34
N ILE A 189 -1.00 -18.01 -12.27
CA ILE A 189 -0.24 -18.41 -13.46
C ILE A 189 1.13 -18.95 -13.07
N ALA A 190 1.84 -18.29 -12.15
CA ALA A 190 3.17 -18.69 -11.71
C ALA A 190 3.14 -20.00 -10.89
N ALA A 191 2.21 -20.12 -9.95
CA ALA A 191 2.00 -21.33 -9.15
C ALA A 191 1.68 -22.55 -10.04
N LYS A 192 0.72 -22.40 -10.97
CA LYS A 192 0.39 -23.45 -11.94
C LYS A 192 1.56 -23.78 -12.86
N ALA A 193 2.44 -22.82 -13.14
CA ALA A 193 3.65 -23.08 -13.89
C ALA A 193 4.65 -23.91 -13.07
N LEU A 194 4.72 -23.78 -11.75
CA LEU A 194 5.62 -24.57 -10.91
C LEU A 194 5.12 -25.99 -10.64
N GLU A 195 3.82 -26.26 -10.79
CA GLU A 195 3.26 -27.60 -10.58
C GLU A 195 3.91 -28.65 -11.49
N PRO A 196 4.26 -29.83 -10.95
CA PRO A 196 4.74 -30.96 -11.73
C PRO A 196 3.61 -31.44 -12.66
N LYS A 197 3.91 -31.59 -13.96
CA LYS A 197 2.92 -32.06 -14.93
C LYS A 197 2.70 -33.57 -14.80
N SER A 198 1.52 -34.04 -15.20
CA SER A 198 1.23 -35.47 -15.21
C SER A 198 2.24 -36.26 -16.05
N ARG A 199 2.60 -37.46 -15.57
CA ARG A 199 3.65 -38.34 -16.10
C ARG A 199 3.62 -38.59 -17.61
N LEU A 200 2.45 -38.43 -18.25
CA LEU A 200 2.26 -38.65 -19.69
C LEU A 200 2.98 -37.63 -20.58
N PHE A 201 3.36 -36.46 -20.07
CA PHE A 201 3.98 -35.37 -20.86
C PHE A 201 5.34 -34.88 -20.34
N GLU A 202 5.92 -35.54 -19.32
CA GLU A 202 7.20 -35.14 -18.71
C GLU A 202 8.34 -34.99 -19.73
N ARG A 203 8.41 -35.93 -20.70
CA ARG A 203 9.49 -35.96 -21.73
C ARG A 203 9.40 -34.86 -22.79
N PHE A 204 8.26 -34.18 -22.93
CA PHE A 204 8.04 -33.20 -24.01
C PHE A 204 8.20 -31.75 -23.56
N ARG A 205 8.53 -31.52 -22.30
CA ARG A 205 8.54 -30.19 -21.69
C ARG A 205 9.61 -30.05 -20.61
N GLU A 206 10.84 -30.48 -20.91
CA GLU A 206 12.00 -30.04 -20.14
C GLU A 206 11.99 -28.50 -20.11
N ARG A 207 11.77 -27.94 -18.93
CA ARG A 207 11.86 -26.52 -18.69
C ARG A 207 13.27 -26.24 -18.21
N TYR A 208 13.90 -25.24 -18.81
CA TYR A 208 15.21 -24.80 -18.36
C TYR A 208 15.12 -24.28 -16.93
N GLN A 209 16.13 -24.60 -16.12
CA GLN A 209 16.17 -24.24 -14.71
C GLN A 209 15.98 -22.73 -14.50
N SER A 210 16.61 -21.91 -15.34
CA SER A 210 16.46 -20.45 -15.32
C SER A 210 15.02 -19.97 -15.45
N THR A 211 14.16 -20.70 -16.17
CA THR A 211 12.74 -20.35 -16.32
C THR A 211 11.94 -20.76 -15.07
N LEU A 212 12.31 -21.87 -14.41
CA LEU A 212 11.71 -22.27 -13.15
C LEU A 212 12.09 -21.31 -12.01
N ASP A 213 13.33 -20.81 -12.01
CA ASP A 213 13.81 -19.84 -11.03
C ASP A 213 12.99 -18.54 -11.12
N VAL A 214 12.71 -18.04 -12.33
CA VAL A 214 11.86 -16.84 -12.50
C VAL A 214 10.42 -17.10 -12.04
N TYR A 215 9.83 -18.26 -12.35
CA TYR A 215 8.49 -18.57 -11.81
C TYR A 215 8.49 -18.64 -10.28
N THR A 216 9.56 -19.18 -9.68
CA THR A 216 9.70 -19.27 -8.22
C THR A 216 9.78 -17.88 -7.60
N VAL A 217 10.52 -16.96 -8.21
CA VAL A 217 10.59 -15.55 -7.77
C VAL A 217 9.21 -14.90 -7.88
N ILE A 218 8.57 -14.96 -9.05
CA ILE A 218 7.26 -14.34 -9.28
C ILE A 218 6.20 -14.91 -8.34
N GLU A 219 6.15 -16.23 -8.19
CA GLU A 219 5.17 -16.89 -7.34
C GLU A 219 5.40 -16.54 -5.86
N ARG A 220 6.63 -16.61 -5.36
CA ARG A 220 6.98 -16.21 -3.99
C ARG A 220 6.59 -14.76 -3.72
N ASP A 221 6.92 -13.88 -4.65
CA ASP A 221 6.76 -12.44 -4.49
C ASP A 221 5.27 -12.09 -4.50
N THR A 222 4.52 -12.58 -5.49
CA THR A 222 3.06 -12.42 -5.52
C THR A 222 2.36 -13.08 -4.33
N ARG A 223 2.83 -14.22 -3.83
CA ARG A 223 2.27 -14.84 -2.61
C ARG A 223 2.42 -13.93 -1.40
N ASN A 224 3.56 -13.25 -1.26
CA ASN A 224 3.78 -12.30 -0.18
C ASN A 224 2.88 -11.07 -0.30
N LEU A 225 2.60 -10.62 -1.52
CA LEU A 225 1.65 -9.52 -1.78
C LEU A 225 0.20 -9.86 -1.39
N LEU A 226 -0.16 -11.14 -1.45
CA LEU A 226 -1.52 -11.63 -1.18
C LEU A 226 -1.76 -12.03 0.28
N LYS A 227 -0.72 -11.98 1.13
CA LYS A 227 -0.88 -12.30 2.56
C LYS A 227 -1.77 -11.22 3.24
N PRO A 228 -2.72 -11.64 4.09
CA PRO A 228 -3.60 -10.73 4.82
C PRO A 228 -2.91 -9.95 5.92
#